data_AF-A0ABD4A448-F1
#
_entry.id   AF-A0ABD4A448-F1
#
_cell.length_a   1.000
_cell.length_b   1.000
_cell.length_c   1.000
_cell.angle_alpha   90.00
_cell.angle_beta   90.00
_cell.angle_gamma   90.00
#
_symmetry.space_group_name_H-M   'P 1'
#
loop_
_entity.id
_entity.type
_entity.pdbx_description
1 polymer ?
#
loop_
_entity_poly.entity_id
_entity_poly.type
_entity_poly.pdbx_seq_one_letter_code
_entity_poly.pdbx_strand_id
1 'polypeptide(L)' 'MPLQLLLLQIQAAGVTINEVFTLPTNMPGEPDLTGVRVLEVTGETVTFARVDSLGGNRIIVPLDKIVAVDYPPFTQ' A
#
# COMPACT_ATOMS: atom_id res chain seq x y z
N MET A 1 -3.01 3.47 -16.00
CA MET A 1 -3.51 2.22 -15.42
C MET A 1 -4.34 2.57 -14.19
N PRO A 2 -5.52 1.95 -13.95
CA PRO A 2 -6.27 2.16 -12.72
C PRO A 2 -5.41 1.79 -11.51
N LEU A 3 -5.36 2.64 -10.48
CA LEU A 3 -4.55 2.42 -9.26
C LEU A 3 -4.84 1.05 -8.63
N GLN A 4 -6.10 0.64 -8.58
CA GLN A 4 -6.50 -0.66 -8.04
C GLN A 4 -5.83 -1.84 -8.77
N LEU A 5 -5.74 -1.75 -10.11
CA LEU A 5 -5.10 -2.79 -10.92
C LEU A 5 -3.58 -2.84 -10.65
N LEU A 6 -2.94 -1.68 -10.49
CA LEU A 6 -1.53 -1.58 -10.10
C LEU A 6 -1.28 -2.27 -8.75
N LEU A 7 -2.11 -1.96 -7.74
CA LEU A 7 -1.96 -2.52 -6.40
C LEU A 7 -2.17 -4.04 -6.39
N LEU A 8 -3.12 -4.55 -7.18
CA LEU A 8 -3.32 -5.99 -7.38
C LEU A 8 -2.10 -6.66 -8.03
N GLN A 9 -1.47 -6.02 -9.02
CA GLN A 9 -0.25 -6.53 -9.63
C GLN A 9 0.93 -6.55 -8.65
N ILE A 10 1.09 -5.48 -7.87
CA ILE A 10 2.10 -5.40 -6.79
C ILE A 10 1.89 -6.51 -5.76
N GLN A 11 0.63 -6.71 -5.35
CA GLN A 11 0.25 -7.77 -4.42
C GLN A 11 0.62 -9.16 -4.97
N ALA A 12 0.21 -9.45 -6.21
CA ALA A 12 0.49 -10.74 -6.86
C ALA A 12 2.00 -11.01 -7.03
N ALA A 13 2.79 -9.96 -7.25
CA ALA A 13 4.24 -10.05 -7.35
C ALA A 13 4.95 -10.15 -5.98
N GLY A 14 4.25 -9.95 -4.86
CA GLY A 14 4.85 -9.98 -3.52
C GLY A 14 5.87 -8.86 -3.28
N VAL A 15 5.79 -7.77 -4.04
CA VAL A 15 6.76 -6.67 -4.02
C VAL A 15 6.61 -5.85 -2.73
N THR A 16 7.74 -5.46 -2.16
CA THR A 16 7.78 -4.44 -1.11
C THR A 16 7.79 -3.07 -1.78
N ILE A 17 6.80 -2.26 -1.46
CA ILE A 17 6.65 -0.88 -1.89
C ILE A 17 7.65 -0.04 -1.09
N ASN A 18 8.36 0.86 -1.77
CA ASN A 18 9.28 1.79 -1.11
C ASN A 18 8.48 2.82 -0.32
N GLU A 19 7.49 3.46 -0.96
CA GLU A 19 6.66 4.49 -0.33
C GLU A 19 5.27 4.60 -0.98
N VAL A 20 4.23 4.86 -0.17
CA VAL A 20 2.88 5.20 -0.64
C VAL A 20 2.56 6.63 -0.21
N PHE A 21 2.27 7.48 -1.18
CA PHE A 21 1.91 8.88 -0.95
C PHE A 21 0.40 9.03 -0.87
N THR A 22 -0.08 9.59 0.24
CA THR A 22 -1.51 9.77 0.50
C THR A 22 -1.88 11.24 0.71
N LEU A 23 -3.12 11.59 0.38
CA LEU A 23 -3.79 12.76 0.93
C LEU A 23 -4.05 12.54 2.42
N PRO A 24 -4.20 13.62 3.21
CA PRO A 24 -4.51 13.50 4.63
C PRO A 24 -5.68 12.54 4.87
N THR A 25 -5.41 11.51 5.67
CA THR A 25 -6.37 10.45 5.95
C THR A 25 -7.17 10.70 7.22
N ASN A 26 -6.85 11.78 7.95
CA ASN A 26 -7.39 12.13 9.27
C ASN A 26 -7.20 11.02 10.32
N MET A 27 -6.24 10.11 10.11
CA MET A 27 -5.87 9.11 11.09
C MET A 27 -4.97 9.72 12.17
N PRO A 28 -5.22 9.49 13.47
CA PRO A 28 -4.32 9.93 14.52
C PRO A 28 -2.92 9.35 14.33
N GLY A 29 -1.91 10.23 14.25
CA GLY A 29 -0.51 9.84 14.07
C GLY A 29 -0.20 9.24 12.70
N GLU A 30 -0.83 9.78 11.63
CA GLU A 30 -0.75 9.37 10.22
C GLU A 30 0.30 8.29 9.93
N PRO A 31 -0.15 7.07 9.59
CA PRO A 31 0.73 5.93 9.53
C PRO A 31 1.77 6.11 8.42
N ASP A 32 3.04 5.84 8.78
CA ASP A 32 4.13 5.72 7.83
C ASP A 32 3.89 4.53 6.88
N LEU A 33 3.86 4.82 5.58
CA LEU A 33 3.65 3.85 4.50
C LEU A 33 4.95 3.58 3.70
N THR A 34 6.10 3.73 4.33
CA THR A 34 7.39 3.29 3.80
C THR A 34 7.64 1.80 4.07
N GLY A 35 8.18 1.08 3.08
CA GLY A 35 8.59 -0.32 3.26
C GLY A 35 7.42 -1.26 3.56
N VAL A 36 6.31 -1.12 2.83
CA VAL A 36 5.07 -1.87 3.04
C VAL A 36 4.80 -2.88 1.92
N ARG A 37 3.96 -3.88 2.20
CA ARG A 37 3.41 -4.81 1.20
C ARG A 37 1.91 -4.66 1.13
N VAL A 38 1.36 -4.85 -0.07
CA VAL A 38 -0.09 -4.96 -0.24
C VAL A 38 -0.52 -6.33 0.28
N LEU A 39 -1.41 -6.35 1.27
CA LEU A 39 -2.02 -7.58 1.78
C LEU A 39 -3.33 -7.89 1.06
N GLU A 40 -4.16 -6.87 0.85
CA GLU A 40 -5.49 -7.01 0.28
C GLU A 40 -5.92 -5.72 -0.40
N VAL A 41 -6.65 -5.85 -1.52
CA VAL A 41 -7.30 -4.74 -2.23
C VAL A 41 -8.78 -5.06 -2.36
N THR A 42 -9.64 -4.28 -1.74
CA THR A 42 -11.10 -4.53 -1.65
C THR A 42 -11.87 -3.27 -2.02
N GLY A 43 -12.66 -3.31 -3.09
CA GLY A 43 -13.59 -2.24 -3.47
C GLY A 43 -12.99 -0.83 -3.48
N GLU A 44 -13.03 -0.17 -2.33
CA GLU A 44 -12.64 1.22 -2.09
C GLU A 44 -11.38 1.36 -1.22
N THR A 45 -10.81 0.27 -0.69
CA THR A 45 -9.67 0.30 0.24
C THR A 45 -8.55 -0.65 -0.15
N VAL A 46 -7.36 -0.35 0.36
CA VAL A 46 -6.19 -1.25 0.34
C VAL A 46 -5.66 -1.42 1.76
N THR A 47 -5.28 -2.65 2.08
CA THR A 47 -4.61 -3.00 3.34
C THR A 47 -3.13 -3.21 3.08
N PHE A 48 -2.30 -2.42 3.76
CA PHE A 48 -0.85 -2.56 3.78
C PHE A 48 -0.37 -3.25 5.07
N ALA A 49 0.77 -3.93 4.99
CA ALA A 49 1.52 -4.35 6.17
C ALA A 49 2.98 -3.93 6.05
N ARG A 50 3.56 -3.45 7.15
CA ARG A 50 5.01 -3.20 7.21
C ARG A 50 5.78 -4.52 7.20
N VAL A 51 6.88 -4.55 6.45
CA VAL A 51 7.70 -5.76 6.28
C VAL A 51 8.47 -6.16 7.54
N ASP A 52 8.78 -5.19 8.41
CA ASP A 52 9.45 -5.40 9.69
C ASP A 52 8.50 -5.84 10.82
N SER A 53 7.19 -5.83 10.56
CA SER A 53 6.16 -6.21 11.52
C SER A 53 5.84 -7.70 11.36
N LEU A 54 5.84 -8.44 12.48
CA LEU A 54 5.34 -9.82 12.57
C LEU A 54 3.80 -9.90 12.40
N GLY A 55 3.25 -9.21 11.40
CA GLY A 55 1.81 -9.17 11.07
C GLY A 55 0.96 -8.22 11.90
N GLY A 56 1.56 -7.45 12.82
CA GLY A 56 0.85 -6.61 13.80
C GLY A 56 0.41 -5.23 13.28
N ASN A 57 1.17 -4.62 12.37
CA ASN A 57 0.83 -3.29 11.84
C ASN A 57 0.20 -3.40 10.46
N ARG A 58 -1.11 -3.64 10.46
CA ARG A 58 -1.97 -3.51 9.27
C ARG A 58 -2.49 -2.09 9.17
N ILE A 59 -2.37 -1.49 8.00
CA ILE A 59 -2.77 -0.11 7.75
C ILE A 59 -3.78 -0.12 6.60
N ILE A 60 -5.00 0.32 6.87
CA ILE A 60 -6.07 0.35 5.88
C ILE A 60 -6.17 1.77 5.33
N VAL A 61 -6.06 1.92 4.02
CA VAL A 61 -6.05 3.21 3.33
C VAL A 61 -7.14 3.22 2.26
N PRO A 62 -8.00 4.26 2.22
CA PRO A 62 -8.93 4.46 1.11
C PRO A 62 -8.17 4.70 -0.21
N LEU A 63 -8.61 4.07 -1.28
CA LEU A 63 -7.97 4.17 -2.60
C LEU A 63 -8.03 5.60 -3.15
N ASP A 64 -9.09 6.35 -2.87
CA ASP A 64 -9.25 7.76 -3.27
C ASP A 64 -8.27 8.70 -2.56
N LYS A 65 -7.61 8.24 -1.49
CA LYS A 65 -6.58 8.99 -0.78
C LYS A 65 -5.18 8.70 -1.30
N ILE A 66 -4.95 7.69 -2.12
CA ILE A 66 -3.61 7.40 -2.65
C ILE A 66 -3.35 8.23 -3.90
N VAL A 67 -2.26 9.00 -3.86
CA VAL A 67 -1.87 9.91 -4.94
C VAL A 67 -0.78 9.28 -5.81
N ALA A 68 0.15 8.56 -5.19
CA ALA A 68 1.25 7.90 -5.88
C ALA A 68 1.78 6.70 -5.08
N VAL A 69 2.46 5.79 -5.77
CA VAL A 69 3.13 4.62 -5.19
C VAL A 69 4.52 4.54 -5.83
N ASP A 70 5.57 4.58 -5.02
CA ASP A 70 6.94 4.27 -5.45
C ASP A 70 7.26 2.82 -5.13
N TYR A 71 7.52 2.03 -6.15
CA TYR A 71 7.77 0.60 -6.05
C TYR A 71 8.89 0.17 -7.01
N PRO A 72 9.71 -0.82 -6.62
CA PRO A 72 10.76 -1.32 -7.50
C PRO A 72 10.15 -1.97 -8.75
N PRO A 73 10.89 -2.02 -9.88
CA PRO A 73 10.39 -2.64 -11.09
C PRO A 73 10.08 -4.12 -10.85
N PHE A 74 9.02 -4.62 -11.50
CA PHE A 74 8.70 -6.05 -11.49
C PHE A 74 9.86 -6.81 -12.14
N THR A 75 10.63 -7.55 -11.34
CA THR A 75 11.63 -8.47 -11.85
C THR A 75 10.90 -9.71 -12.37
N GLN A 76 11.00 -9.97 -13.68
CA GLN A 76 10.54 -11.21 -14.31
C GLN A 76 11.37 -12.40 -13.87
#